data_AF-A0A3D0NFU3-F1
#
_entry.id   AF-A0A3D0NFU3-F1
#
_cell.length_a   1.000
_cell.length_b   1.000
_cell.length_c   1.000
_cell.angle_alpha   90.00
_cell.angle_beta   90.00
_cell.angle_gamma   90.00
#
_symmetry.space_group_name_H-M   'P 1'
#
loop_
_entity.id
_entity.type
_entity.pdbx_description
1 polymer ?
#
loop_
_entity_poly.entity_id
_entity_poly.type
_entity_poly.pdbx_seq_one_letter_code
_entity_poly.pdbx_strand_id
1 'polypeptide(L)'
;MTEVTRNKNQYKAIWSPVIDCLGLGGLSVIVAVGALVFLPPSDQWWEQFSRALAVESGLQGPPGGRFDSLTLFWLLTIIINHPHFMASYRLLYRSREQIQTYKWSSMRVPVILVLLSIVVMLSTSTGSTPDGTAGWSLGSVLYLVMSIGLILYLGWHYNLQAWGIIATYLFLGGIRLDRQEKWMIKGGALVLVGVHGLLYLASSPLMEYSPGFVSFCVSVTPYLPVIVFPFFIMGGLGFYRTAQRTGKQIPVNAVVPFVAIYMWYFVILSYHDVVGVMVFVQLAHALQYLVVRTR
;
A
#
# COMPACT_ATOMS: atom_id res chain seq x y z
N MET A 1 -40.63 2.22 -31.34
CA MET A 1 -39.33 2.60 -30.75
C MET A 1 -39.53 2.82 -29.26
N THR A 2 -39.35 1.77 -28.46
CA THR A 2 -39.43 1.85 -26.99
C THR A 2 -38.06 2.26 -26.47
N GLU A 3 -37.96 3.53 -26.09
CA GLU A 3 -36.82 4.11 -25.42
C GLU A 3 -36.66 3.42 -24.05
N VAL A 4 -35.69 2.50 -23.98
CA VAL A 4 -35.27 1.87 -22.74
C VAL A 4 -34.88 3.00 -21.79
N THR A 5 -35.70 3.24 -20.77
CA THR A 5 -35.40 4.02 -19.58
C THR A 5 -34.23 3.37 -18.86
N ARG A 6 -33.03 3.58 -19.39
CA ARG A 6 -31.78 3.14 -18.82
C ARG A 6 -31.61 3.91 -17.51
N ASN A 7 -31.91 3.21 -16.44
CA ASN A 7 -31.98 3.71 -15.07
C ASN A 7 -30.73 4.58 -14.76
N LYS A 8 -30.91 5.89 -14.50
CA LYS A 8 -29.82 6.87 -14.28
C LYS A 8 -28.89 6.51 -13.11
N ASN A 9 -29.22 5.49 -12.31
CA ASN A 9 -28.39 4.94 -11.24
C ASN A 9 -27.40 3.86 -11.69
N GLN A 10 -27.40 3.40 -12.95
CA GLN A 10 -26.58 2.26 -13.40
C GLN A 10 -25.07 2.53 -13.49
N TYR A 11 -24.59 3.77 -13.36
CA TYR A 11 -23.18 4.12 -13.59
C TYR A 11 -22.36 4.40 -12.33
N LYS A 12 -22.89 4.17 -11.12
CA LYS A 12 -22.19 4.52 -9.87
C LYS A 12 -21.36 3.40 -9.23
N ALA A 13 -21.50 2.17 -9.70
CA ALA A 13 -20.89 0.98 -9.09
C ALA A 13 -20.52 -0.07 -10.15
N ILE A 14 -19.48 -0.85 -9.89
CA ILE A 14 -19.05 -2.00 -10.69
C ILE A 14 -19.97 -3.20 -10.42
N TRP A 15 -20.24 -3.51 -9.14
CA TRP A 15 -21.18 -4.58 -8.73
C TRP A 15 -22.40 -4.02 -8.05
N SER A 16 -22.18 -3.39 -6.90
CA SER A 16 -23.19 -2.64 -6.16
C SER A 16 -22.49 -1.62 -5.28
N PRO A 17 -23.13 -0.51 -4.92
CA PRO A 17 -22.51 0.49 -4.06
C PRO A 17 -21.97 -0.08 -2.75
N VAL A 18 -22.66 -1.07 -2.16
CA VAL A 18 -22.25 -1.67 -0.88
C VAL A 18 -21.06 -2.61 -1.06
N ILE A 19 -21.10 -3.50 -2.05
CA ILE A 19 -20.02 -4.46 -2.31
C ILE A 19 -18.75 -3.71 -2.70
N ASP A 20 -18.87 -2.72 -3.59
CA ASP A 20 -17.78 -1.84 -3.96
C ASP A 20 -17.27 -1.06 -2.75
N CYS A 21 -18.13 -0.46 -1.93
CA CYS A 21 -17.68 0.26 -0.73
C CYS A 21 -16.87 -0.64 0.21
N LEU A 22 -17.40 -1.81 0.58
CA LEU A 22 -16.71 -2.75 1.47
C LEU A 22 -15.40 -3.22 0.84
N GLY A 23 -15.45 -3.61 -0.42
CA GLY A 23 -14.31 -4.08 -1.19
C GLY A 23 -13.52 -2.97 -1.85
N LEU A 24 -13.54 -1.72 -1.39
CA LEU A 24 -12.56 -0.68 -1.80
C LEU A 24 -11.86 -0.07 -0.58
N GLY A 25 -12.03 -0.71 0.57
CA GLY A 25 -11.42 -0.30 1.83
C GLY A 25 -12.42 -0.13 2.96
N GLY A 26 -13.73 -0.21 2.71
CA GLY A 26 -14.72 -0.10 3.78
C GLY A 26 -14.54 -1.20 4.82
N LEU A 27 -14.35 -2.45 4.38
CA LEU A 27 -14.08 -3.57 5.28
C LEU A 27 -12.75 -3.39 6.02
N SER A 28 -11.71 -2.90 5.35
CA SER A 28 -10.41 -2.70 5.99
C SER A 28 -10.44 -1.60 7.04
N VAL A 29 -11.18 -0.52 6.81
CA VAL A 29 -11.39 0.54 7.80
C VAL A 29 -12.16 0.00 9.01
N ILE A 30 -13.22 -0.78 8.81
CA ILE A 30 -13.99 -1.39 9.91
C ILE A 30 -13.08 -2.30 10.76
N VAL A 31 -12.30 -3.17 10.12
CA VAL A 31 -11.36 -4.07 10.80
C VAL A 31 -10.28 -3.28 11.53
N ALA A 32 -9.71 -2.24 10.91
CA ALA A 32 -8.68 -1.40 11.51
C ALA A 32 -9.19 -0.65 12.75
N VAL A 33 -10.40 -0.09 12.69
CA VAL A 33 -11.04 0.56 13.84
C VAL A 33 -11.32 -0.46 14.94
N GLY A 34 -11.86 -1.64 14.58
CA GLY A 34 -12.07 -2.72 15.53
C GLY A 34 -10.77 -3.14 16.22
N ALA A 35 -9.68 -3.30 15.48
CA ALA A 35 -8.38 -3.63 16.03
C ALA A 35 -7.90 -2.54 17.00
N LEU A 36 -7.95 -1.25 16.63
CA LEU A 36 -7.54 -0.17 17.54
C LEU A 36 -8.38 -0.07 18.82
N VAL A 37 -9.66 -0.46 18.76
CA VAL A 37 -10.57 -0.40 19.92
C VAL A 37 -10.42 -1.62 20.82
N PHE A 38 -10.32 -2.81 20.25
CA PHE A 38 -10.37 -4.07 21.00
C PHE A 38 -9.00 -4.71 21.24
N LEU A 39 -7.98 -4.27 20.50
CA LEU A 39 -6.63 -4.83 20.52
C LEU A 39 -5.59 -3.70 20.57
N PRO A 40 -5.61 -2.83 21.60
CA PRO A 40 -4.70 -1.69 21.68
C PRO A 40 -3.23 -2.11 21.55
N PRO A 41 -2.34 -1.20 21.09
CA PRO A 41 -0.91 -1.49 20.84
C PRO A 41 -0.11 -2.11 22.00
N SER A 42 -0.67 -2.15 23.20
CA SER A 42 -0.08 -2.71 24.41
C SER A 42 -0.24 -4.23 24.56
N ASP A 43 -1.01 -4.90 23.69
CA ASP A 43 -1.36 -6.31 23.92
C ASP A 43 -0.34 -7.30 23.32
N GLN A 44 0.02 -8.33 24.11
CA GLN A 44 1.03 -9.36 23.81
C GLN A 44 0.76 -10.19 22.53
N TRP A 45 -0.48 -10.23 22.03
CA TRP A 45 -0.80 -10.98 20.82
C TRP A 45 -0.09 -10.41 19.58
N TRP A 46 0.28 -9.12 19.60
CA TRP A 46 0.99 -8.46 18.52
C TRP A 46 2.47 -8.80 18.46
N GLU A 47 3.08 -9.18 19.60
CA GLU A 47 4.51 -9.52 19.70
C GLU A 47 4.89 -10.65 18.74
N GLN A 48 3.95 -11.57 18.48
CA GLN A 48 4.14 -12.74 17.61
C GLN A 48 4.27 -12.36 16.12
N PHE A 49 3.80 -11.19 15.74
CA PHE A 49 3.83 -10.67 14.37
C PHE A 49 4.85 -9.54 14.19
N SER A 50 5.47 -9.10 15.30
CA SER A 50 6.48 -8.07 15.31
C SER A 50 7.86 -8.64 15.02
N ARG A 51 8.54 -8.12 13.98
CA ARG A 51 9.91 -8.54 13.69
C ARG A 51 10.91 -8.00 14.72
N ALA A 52 10.67 -6.80 15.24
CA ALA A 52 11.52 -6.20 16.26
C ALA A 52 11.45 -7.03 17.56
N LEU A 53 10.24 -7.39 17.99
CA LEU A 53 10.05 -8.16 19.21
C LEU A 53 10.39 -9.65 19.01
N ALA A 54 10.09 -10.26 17.85
CA ALA A 54 10.43 -11.67 17.61
C ALA A 54 11.95 -11.94 17.62
N VAL A 55 12.75 -10.98 17.14
CA VAL A 55 14.22 -11.04 17.24
C VAL A 55 14.68 -10.86 18.69
N GLU A 56 14.07 -9.94 19.43
CA GLU A 56 14.44 -9.64 20.82
C GLU A 56 13.99 -10.73 21.82
N SER A 57 12.88 -11.41 21.54
CA SER A 57 12.28 -12.45 22.40
C SER A 57 12.63 -13.89 21.99
N GLY A 58 13.43 -14.08 20.93
CA GLY A 58 13.87 -15.41 20.49
C GLY A 58 12.71 -16.34 20.07
N LEU A 59 11.56 -15.78 19.69
CA LEU A 59 10.36 -16.53 19.32
C LEU A 59 10.66 -17.38 18.07
N GLN A 60 10.83 -18.69 18.29
CA GLN A 60 10.80 -19.67 17.20
C GLN A 60 9.35 -19.94 16.82
N GLY A 61 9.10 -20.17 15.52
CA GLY A 61 7.77 -20.48 14.99
C GLY A 61 7.15 -21.75 15.59
N PRO A 62 6.00 -22.21 15.05
CA PRO A 62 5.26 -23.33 15.62
C PRO A 62 6.14 -24.57 15.82
N PRO A 63 6.05 -25.28 16.96
CA PRO A 63 6.90 -26.42 17.24
C PRO A 63 6.78 -27.49 16.14
N GLY A 64 7.89 -27.80 15.46
CA GLY A 64 7.96 -28.85 14.43
C GLY A 64 7.74 -28.41 12.98
N GLY A 65 7.54 -27.12 12.71
CA GLY A 65 7.40 -26.59 11.34
C GLY A 65 8.74 -26.24 10.69
N ARG A 66 8.93 -26.58 9.41
CA ARG A 66 10.03 -26.05 8.56
C ARG A 66 9.90 -24.56 8.21
N PHE A 67 8.81 -23.93 8.64
CA PHE A 67 8.45 -22.54 8.36
C PHE A 67 8.19 -21.81 9.67
N ASP A 68 8.80 -20.64 9.86
CA ASP A 68 8.42 -19.74 10.94
C ASP A 68 7.03 -19.11 10.66
N SER A 69 6.38 -18.61 11.72
CA SER A 69 5.06 -17.96 11.62
C SER A 69 5.05 -16.83 10.60
N LEU A 70 6.16 -16.09 10.47
CA LEU A 70 6.32 -14.99 9.53
C LEU A 70 6.32 -15.48 8.08
N THR A 71 6.94 -16.63 7.78
CA THR A 71 7.02 -17.22 6.44
C THR A 71 5.69 -17.79 5.98
N LEU A 72 5.02 -18.56 6.85
CA LEU A 72 3.65 -19.01 6.62
C LEU A 72 2.72 -17.82 6.39
N PHE A 73 2.93 -16.75 7.14
CA PHE A 73 2.17 -15.53 7.02
C PHE A 73 2.42 -14.77 5.70
N TRP A 74 3.68 -14.65 5.25
CA TRP A 74 4.01 -14.07 3.94
C TRP A 74 3.40 -14.87 2.78
N LEU A 75 3.42 -16.20 2.87
CA LEU A 75 2.75 -17.08 1.90
C LEU A 75 1.24 -16.82 1.86
N LEU A 76 0.59 -16.75 3.01
CA LEU A 76 -0.83 -16.39 3.10
C LEU A 76 -1.11 -15.00 2.54
N THR A 77 -0.23 -14.03 2.80
CA THR A 77 -0.34 -12.67 2.25
C THR A 77 -0.30 -12.69 0.72
N ILE A 78 0.60 -13.47 0.12
CA ILE A 78 0.67 -13.63 -1.34
C ILE A 78 -0.62 -14.26 -1.87
N ILE A 79 -1.10 -15.35 -1.25
CA ILE A 79 -2.32 -16.06 -1.65
C ILE A 79 -3.54 -15.15 -1.54
N ILE A 80 -3.64 -14.40 -0.45
CA ILE A 80 -4.79 -13.53 -0.17
C ILE A 80 -4.75 -12.30 -1.07
N ASN A 81 -3.57 -11.73 -1.38
CA ASN A 81 -3.40 -10.64 -2.35
C ASN A 81 -3.47 -11.09 -3.82
N HIS A 82 -3.31 -12.37 -4.12
CA HIS A 82 -3.33 -12.86 -5.49
C HIS A 82 -4.57 -12.40 -6.30
N PRO A 83 -5.79 -12.42 -5.75
CA PRO A 83 -6.95 -11.83 -6.39
C PRO A 83 -6.83 -10.39 -6.86
N HIS A 84 -6.19 -9.56 -6.04
CA HIS A 84 -5.93 -8.18 -6.38
C HIS A 84 -5.03 -8.05 -7.60
N PHE A 85 -3.88 -8.72 -7.56
CA PHE A 85 -2.93 -8.70 -8.65
C PHE A 85 -3.56 -9.18 -9.95
N MET A 86 -4.32 -10.27 -9.90
CA MET A 86 -4.98 -10.83 -11.08
C MET A 86 -6.04 -9.89 -11.70
N ALA A 87 -6.73 -9.07 -10.90
CA ALA A 87 -7.70 -8.11 -11.43
C ALA A 87 -7.01 -7.00 -12.25
N SER A 88 -5.99 -6.40 -11.65
CA SER A 88 -5.19 -5.34 -12.26
C SER A 88 -4.47 -5.86 -13.51
N TYR A 89 -3.95 -7.09 -13.47
CA TYR A 89 -3.33 -7.73 -14.63
C TYR A 89 -4.32 -8.08 -15.73
N ARG A 90 -5.50 -8.62 -15.40
CA ARG A 90 -6.53 -8.88 -16.40
C ARG A 90 -6.90 -7.61 -17.18
N LEU A 91 -6.96 -6.47 -16.49
CA LEU A 91 -7.22 -5.19 -17.15
C LEU A 91 -6.01 -4.76 -18.00
N LEU A 92 -4.81 -4.71 -17.42
CA LEU A 92 -3.60 -4.21 -18.08
C LEU A 92 -3.18 -5.04 -19.29
N TYR A 93 -3.32 -6.37 -19.21
CA TYR A 93 -2.90 -7.33 -20.23
C TYR A 93 -4.08 -7.81 -21.10
N ARG A 94 -5.21 -7.10 -21.08
CA ARG A 94 -6.42 -7.49 -21.82
C ARG A 94 -6.22 -7.54 -23.34
N SER A 95 -5.45 -6.61 -23.90
CA SER A 95 -5.22 -6.52 -25.34
C SER A 95 -3.80 -6.07 -25.66
N ARG A 96 -3.35 -6.38 -26.88
CA ARG A 96 -2.02 -5.99 -27.37
C ARG A 96 -1.91 -4.47 -27.43
N GLU A 97 -2.96 -3.78 -27.85
CA GLU A 97 -3.02 -2.32 -27.92
C GLU A 97 -2.79 -1.72 -26.53
N GLN A 98 -3.48 -2.24 -25.51
CA GLN A 98 -3.35 -1.76 -24.15
C GLN A 98 -1.95 -1.98 -23.57
N ILE A 99 -1.34 -3.14 -23.84
CA ILE A 99 0.06 -3.42 -23.48
C ILE A 99 1.01 -2.44 -24.17
N GLN A 100 0.78 -2.13 -25.45
CA GLN A 100 1.60 -1.19 -26.23
C GLN A 100 1.39 0.26 -25.80
N THR A 101 0.21 0.64 -25.32
CA THR A 101 -0.04 1.96 -24.73
C THR A 101 0.68 2.12 -23.40
N TYR A 102 0.69 1.10 -22.55
CA TYR A 102 1.22 1.15 -21.19
C TYR A 102 2.53 0.37 -20.99
N LYS A 103 3.43 0.37 -21.99
CA LYS A 103 4.70 -0.40 -22.03
C LYS A 103 5.56 -0.30 -20.77
N TRP A 104 5.54 0.87 -20.12
CA TRP A 104 6.31 1.08 -18.90
C TRP A 104 5.85 0.14 -17.79
N SER A 105 4.57 0.17 -17.46
CA SER A 105 3.98 -0.65 -16.40
C SER A 105 3.82 -2.12 -16.80
N SER A 106 3.53 -2.40 -18.07
CA SER A 106 3.22 -3.76 -18.55
C SER A 106 4.47 -4.60 -18.86
N MET A 107 5.59 -4.00 -19.25
CA MET A 107 6.80 -4.73 -19.66
C MET A 107 8.07 -4.22 -19.00
N ARG A 108 8.37 -2.92 -19.09
CA ARG A 108 9.68 -2.39 -18.72
C ARG A 108 9.96 -2.55 -17.23
N VAL A 109 9.02 -2.14 -16.37
CA VAL A 109 9.19 -2.24 -14.91
C VAL A 109 9.31 -3.71 -14.46
N PRO A 110 8.42 -4.64 -14.85
CA PRO A 110 8.59 -6.06 -14.52
C PRO A 110 9.94 -6.64 -14.95
N VAL A 111 10.38 -6.37 -16.18
CA VAL A 111 11.68 -6.86 -16.69
C VAL A 111 12.84 -6.29 -15.88
N ILE A 112 12.83 -4.99 -15.57
CA ILE A 112 13.86 -4.36 -14.74
C ILE A 112 13.90 -5.02 -13.36
N LEU A 113 12.74 -5.23 -12.72
CA LEU A 113 12.67 -5.85 -11.39
C LEU A 113 13.17 -7.31 -11.40
N VAL A 114 12.85 -8.09 -12.43
CA VAL A 114 13.35 -9.47 -12.59
C VAL A 114 14.87 -9.47 -12.76
N LEU A 115 15.41 -8.62 -13.64
CA LEU A 115 16.85 -8.52 -13.84
C LEU A 115 17.59 -8.09 -12.57
N LEU A 116 17.06 -7.10 -11.85
CA LEU A 116 17.61 -6.69 -10.56
C LEU A 116 17.59 -7.83 -9.53
N SER A 117 16.50 -8.58 -9.47
CA SER A 117 16.38 -9.74 -8.56
C SER A 117 17.44 -10.80 -8.87
N ILE A 118 17.64 -11.13 -10.15
CA ILE A 118 18.68 -12.09 -10.59
C ILE A 118 20.07 -11.58 -10.21
N VAL A 119 20.38 -10.31 -10.48
CA VAL A 119 21.69 -9.72 -10.16
C VAL A 119 21.97 -9.79 -8.66
N VAL A 120 20.98 -9.51 -7.81
CA VAL A 120 21.13 -9.59 -6.35
C VAL A 120 21.25 -11.04 -5.85
N MET A 121 20.54 -11.99 -6.47
CA MET A 121 20.68 -13.41 -6.13
C MET A 121 22.06 -13.96 -6.50
N LEU A 122 22.63 -13.51 -7.63
CA LEU A 122 23.94 -13.96 -8.11
C LEU A 122 25.12 -13.28 -7.40
N SER A 123 24.90 -12.14 -6.73
CA SER A 123 25.98 -11.35 -6.12
C SER A 123 26.47 -11.88 -4.76
N THR A 124 26.07 -13.11 -4.36
CA THR A 124 26.46 -13.78 -3.11
C THR A 124 26.35 -12.86 -1.89
N SER A 125 25.15 -12.33 -1.65
CA SER A 125 24.84 -11.36 -0.59
C SER A 125 24.73 -11.96 0.82
N THR A 126 25.27 -13.15 1.07
CA THR A 126 25.40 -13.71 2.42
C THR A 126 26.57 -13.01 3.11
N GLY A 127 26.23 -11.93 3.82
CA GLY A 127 27.15 -11.08 4.53
C GLY A 127 28.02 -11.87 5.50
N SER A 128 29.31 -11.90 5.19
CA SER A 128 30.48 -11.81 6.08
C SER A 128 31.69 -11.93 5.16
N THR A 129 32.63 -10.99 5.24
CA THR A 129 33.99 -11.31 4.76
C THR A 129 34.56 -12.42 5.68
N PRO A 130 35.42 -13.34 5.20
CA PRO A 130 36.00 -14.42 6.01
C PRO A 130 36.68 -13.96 7.31
N ASP A 131 37.02 -12.68 7.36
CA ASP A 131 37.68 -11.93 8.42
C ASP A 131 36.72 -11.21 9.38
N GLY A 132 35.41 -11.39 9.25
CA GLY A 132 34.40 -10.89 10.20
C GLY A 132 34.25 -9.36 10.23
N THR A 133 34.89 -8.64 9.30
CA THR A 133 34.73 -7.20 9.16
C THR A 133 33.49 -6.89 8.33
N ALA A 134 32.66 -5.95 8.79
CA ALA A 134 31.50 -5.47 8.05
C ALA A 134 31.96 -4.62 6.84
N GLY A 135 32.48 -5.28 5.80
CA GLY A 135 32.90 -4.65 4.56
C GLY A 135 31.74 -4.50 3.57
N TRP A 136 31.70 -3.37 2.86
CA TRP A 136 30.81 -3.18 1.71
C TRP A 136 31.25 -4.09 0.56
N SER A 137 30.50 -5.16 0.30
CA SER A 137 30.66 -5.94 -0.93
C SER A 137 29.78 -5.35 -2.02
N LEU A 138 30.11 -5.59 -3.29
CA LEU A 138 29.23 -5.22 -4.40
C LEU A 138 27.82 -5.83 -4.20
N GLY A 139 27.74 -7.05 -3.67
CA GLY A 139 26.47 -7.71 -3.36
C GLY A 139 25.67 -7.01 -2.26
N SER A 140 26.30 -6.56 -1.17
CA SER A 140 25.60 -5.84 -0.09
C SER A 140 25.16 -4.44 -0.51
N VAL A 141 25.95 -3.74 -1.34
CA VAL A 141 25.56 -2.46 -1.94
C VAL A 141 24.36 -2.63 -2.87
N LEU A 142 24.40 -3.63 -3.77
CA LEU A 142 23.29 -3.90 -4.69
C LEU A 142 22.01 -4.31 -3.94
N TYR A 143 22.14 -5.13 -2.90
CA TYR A 143 21.02 -5.51 -2.04
C TYR A 143 20.41 -4.29 -1.32
N LEU A 144 21.25 -3.41 -0.75
CA LEU A 144 20.78 -2.18 -0.09
C LEU A 144 20.03 -1.27 -1.07
N VAL A 145 20.63 -0.99 -2.23
CA VAL A 145 20.03 -0.14 -3.26
C VAL A 145 18.70 -0.74 -3.75
N MET A 146 18.66 -2.04 -4.00
CA MET A 146 17.42 -2.72 -4.39
C MET A 146 16.37 -2.65 -3.28
N SER A 147 16.75 -2.86 -2.02
CA SER A 147 15.82 -2.80 -0.88
C SER A 147 15.20 -1.42 -0.75
N ILE A 148 16.02 -0.36 -0.80
CA ILE A 148 15.58 1.05 -0.79
C ILE A 148 14.66 1.33 -1.98
N GLY A 149 15.09 0.96 -3.19
CA GLY A 149 14.33 1.19 -4.42
C GLY A 149 12.99 0.48 -4.42
N LEU A 150 12.94 -0.77 -3.94
CA LEU A 150 11.73 -1.58 -3.86
C LEU A 150 10.75 -1.02 -2.83
N ILE A 151 11.23 -0.60 -1.66
CA ILE A 151 10.43 0.08 -0.62
C ILE A 151 9.77 1.35 -1.18
N LEU A 152 10.56 2.21 -1.83
CA LEU A 152 10.05 3.46 -2.39
C LEU A 152 9.06 3.21 -3.54
N TYR A 153 9.37 2.23 -4.39
CA TYR A 153 8.47 1.81 -5.47
C TYR A 153 7.15 1.25 -4.94
N LEU A 154 7.20 0.46 -3.86
CA LEU A 154 6.02 -0.12 -3.22
C LEU A 154 5.10 0.97 -2.66
N GLY A 155 5.68 1.94 -1.94
CA GLY A 155 4.94 3.11 -1.44
C GLY A 155 4.32 3.93 -2.56
N TRP A 156 5.07 4.18 -3.64
CA TRP A 156 4.55 4.84 -4.83
C TRP A 156 3.38 4.07 -5.45
N HIS A 157 3.55 2.76 -5.63
CA HIS A 157 2.57 1.89 -6.25
C HIS A 157 1.26 1.88 -5.48
N TYR A 158 1.28 1.57 -4.18
CA TYR A 158 0.05 1.43 -3.39
C TYR A 158 -0.71 2.75 -3.23
N ASN A 159 -0.02 3.85 -2.90
CA ASN A 159 -0.69 5.12 -2.70
C ASN A 159 -1.27 5.67 -4.02
N LEU A 160 -0.55 5.56 -5.13
CA LEU A 160 -1.06 6.04 -6.42
C LEU A 160 -2.07 5.08 -7.06
N GLN A 161 -2.08 3.81 -6.67
CA GLN A 161 -3.14 2.88 -7.03
C GLN A 161 -4.46 3.28 -6.37
N ALA A 162 -4.46 3.63 -5.08
CA ALA A 162 -5.64 4.19 -4.41
C ALA A 162 -6.14 5.45 -5.12
N TRP A 163 -5.23 6.37 -5.50
CA TRP A 163 -5.58 7.50 -6.36
C TRP A 163 -6.23 7.09 -7.69
N GLY A 164 -5.73 6.05 -8.35
CA GLY A 164 -6.30 5.50 -9.58
C GLY A 164 -7.74 5.02 -9.41
N ILE A 165 -8.05 4.37 -8.28
CA ILE A 165 -9.41 3.96 -7.93
C ILE A 165 -10.32 5.16 -7.68
N ILE A 166 -9.86 6.13 -6.88
CA ILE A 166 -10.60 7.39 -6.63
C ILE A 166 -10.99 8.05 -7.96
N ALA A 167 -10.01 8.24 -8.85
CA ALA A 167 -10.23 8.85 -10.15
C ALA A 167 -11.19 8.04 -11.03
N THR A 168 -11.11 6.71 -10.99
CA THR A 168 -12.01 5.80 -11.71
C THR A 168 -13.46 5.98 -11.24
N TYR A 169 -13.72 5.94 -9.93
CA TYR A 169 -15.10 6.06 -9.42
C TYR A 169 -15.67 7.47 -9.58
N LEU A 170 -14.84 8.51 -9.49
CA LEU A 170 -15.26 9.86 -9.88
C LEU A 170 -15.66 9.90 -11.36
N PHE A 171 -14.86 9.29 -12.24
CA PHE A 171 -15.18 9.23 -13.67
C PHE A 171 -16.46 8.45 -13.97
N LEU A 172 -16.66 7.28 -13.34
CA LEU A 172 -17.89 6.49 -13.45
C LEU A 172 -19.11 7.27 -12.93
N GLY A 173 -18.95 8.04 -11.86
CA GLY A 173 -19.94 9.01 -11.37
C GLY A 173 -20.18 10.21 -12.31
N GLY A 174 -19.52 10.27 -13.46
CA GLY A 174 -19.62 11.37 -14.41
C GLY A 174 -19.01 12.67 -13.90
N ILE A 175 -18.02 12.59 -13.01
CA ILE A 175 -17.31 13.72 -12.42
C ILE A 175 -15.90 13.80 -13.03
N ARG A 176 -15.54 14.98 -13.53
CA ARG A 176 -14.19 15.29 -14.01
C ARG A 176 -13.60 16.35 -13.09
N LEU A 177 -12.47 16.02 -12.47
CA LEU A 177 -11.74 16.93 -11.60
C LEU A 177 -11.04 18.01 -12.42
N ASP A 178 -11.06 19.24 -11.93
CA ASP A 178 -10.17 20.29 -12.41
C ASP A 178 -8.75 20.09 -11.85
N ARG A 179 -7.81 20.97 -12.24
CA ARG A 179 -6.41 20.89 -11.80
C ARG A 179 -6.28 21.06 -10.28
N GLN A 180 -7.02 21.99 -9.68
CA GLN A 180 -6.90 22.29 -8.26
C GLN A 180 -7.50 21.16 -7.42
N GLU A 181 -8.71 20.71 -7.74
CA GLU A 181 -9.39 19.58 -7.10
C GLU A 181 -8.54 18.30 -7.16
N LYS A 182 -7.95 18.04 -8.33
CA LYS A 182 -7.02 16.92 -8.51
C LYS A 182 -5.84 17.00 -7.55
N TRP A 183 -5.18 18.15 -7.43
CA TRP A 183 -4.01 18.29 -6.56
C TRP A 183 -4.37 18.27 -5.07
N MET A 184 -5.53 18.81 -4.70
CA MET A 184 -6.05 18.74 -3.34
C MET A 184 -6.27 17.29 -2.89
N ILE A 185 -6.86 16.45 -3.74
CA ILE A 185 -7.12 15.03 -3.43
C ILE A 185 -5.84 14.18 -3.60
N LYS A 186 -5.16 14.31 -4.75
CA LYS A 186 -3.95 13.52 -5.06
C LYS A 186 -2.76 13.85 -4.16
N GLY A 187 -2.67 15.09 -3.67
CA GLY A 187 -1.61 15.54 -2.78
C GLY A 187 -1.47 14.65 -1.54
N GLY A 188 -2.60 14.19 -1.00
CA GLY A 188 -2.63 13.21 0.08
C GLY A 188 -1.90 11.92 -0.23
N ALA A 189 -2.25 11.28 -1.35
CA ALA A 189 -1.57 10.06 -1.79
C ALA A 189 -0.06 10.29 -1.99
N LEU A 190 0.35 11.45 -2.53
CA LEU A 190 1.76 11.77 -2.75
C LEU A 190 2.54 11.97 -1.45
N VAL A 191 1.96 12.65 -0.45
CA VAL A 191 2.58 12.78 0.87
C VAL A 191 2.72 11.42 1.53
N LEU A 192 1.71 10.56 1.40
CA LEU A 192 1.77 9.21 1.92
C LEU A 192 2.82 8.33 1.23
N VAL A 193 3.25 8.63 -0.01
CA VAL A 193 4.45 8.01 -0.61
C VAL A 193 5.71 8.37 0.20
N GLY A 194 5.85 9.63 0.59
CA GLY A 194 6.97 10.09 1.42
C GLY A 194 6.95 9.47 2.81
N VAL A 195 5.78 9.40 3.45
CA VAL A 195 5.56 8.72 4.74
C VAL A 195 5.94 7.25 4.62
N HIS A 196 5.48 6.56 3.58
CA HIS A 196 5.84 5.17 3.31
C HIS A 196 7.35 5.01 3.19
N GLY A 197 8.00 5.87 2.40
CA GLY A 197 9.45 5.88 2.28
C GLY A 197 10.13 6.00 3.64
N LEU A 198 9.74 6.98 4.46
CA LEU A 198 10.36 7.20 5.77
C LEU A 198 10.18 5.99 6.70
N LEU A 199 8.95 5.49 6.84
CA LEU A 199 8.63 4.39 7.76
C LEU A 199 9.33 3.09 7.36
N TYR A 200 9.41 2.79 6.06
CA TYR A 200 10.00 1.54 5.60
C TYR A 200 11.50 1.63 5.42
N LEU A 201 12.07 2.81 5.11
CA LEU A 201 13.51 3.00 5.18
C LEU A 201 14.00 2.85 6.62
N ALA A 202 13.20 3.24 7.62
CA ALA A 202 13.44 2.94 9.03
C ALA A 202 13.35 1.43 9.38
N SER A 203 12.87 0.60 8.45
CA SER A 203 12.90 -0.87 8.56
C SER A 203 13.97 -1.53 7.66
N SER A 204 14.80 -0.72 7.00
CA SER A 204 15.86 -1.19 6.09
C SER A 204 17.22 -1.28 6.80
N PRO A 205 18.20 -1.99 6.22
CA PRO A 205 19.56 -2.06 6.77
C PRO A 205 20.23 -0.69 6.94
N LEU A 206 19.69 0.38 6.33
CA LEU A 206 20.19 1.74 6.49
C LEU A 206 20.22 2.21 7.96
N MET A 207 19.35 1.68 8.81
CA MET A 207 19.34 1.96 10.25
C MET A 207 20.58 1.40 10.97
N GLU A 208 21.19 0.34 10.46
CA GLU A 208 22.40 -0.26 11.04
C GLU A 208 23.66 0.50 10.57
N TYR A 209 23.65 0.99 9.33
CA TYR A 209 24.84 1.58 8.70
C TYR A 209 24.97 3.10 8.87
N SER A 210 23.91 3.80 9.28
CA SER A 210 23.91 5.28 9.31
C SER A 210 23.30 5.85 10.60
N PRO A 211 24.12 6.18 11.62
CA PRO A 211 23.65 6.82 12.85
C PRO A 211 22.93 8.16 12.61
N GLY A 212 23.37 8.91 11.59
CA GLY A 212 22.70 10.15 11.19
C GLY A 212 21.30 9.91 10.64
N PHE A 213 21.10 8.82 9.90
CA PHE A 213 19.78 8.43 9.40
C PHE A 213 18.86 7.99 10.54
N VAL A 214 19.37 7.25 11.52
CA VAL A 214 18.62 6.90 12.74
C VAL A 214 18.12 8.15 13.45
N SER A 215 19.02 9.12 13.71
CA SER A 215 18.67 10.39 14.36
C SER A 215 17.61 11.17 13.57
N PHE A 216 17.74 11.20 12.24
CA PHE A 216 16.72 11.80 11.36
C PHE A 216 15.36 11.09 11.48
N CYS A 217 15.31 9.76 11.38
CA CYS A 217 14.06 9.01 11.50
C CYS A 217 13.39 9.22 12.86
N VAL A 218 14.16 9.14 13.95
CA VAL A 218 13.65 9.36 15.32
C VAL A 218 13.13 10.79 15.50
N SER A 219 13.82 11.79 14.96
CA SER A 219 13.40 13.18 15.08
C SER A 219 12.17 13.53 14.22
N VAL A 220 12.00 12.92 13.04
CA VAL A 220 10.90 13.26 12.13
C VAL A 220 9.63 12.45 12.38
N THR A 221 9.74 11.17 12.74
CA THR A 221 8.58 10.26 12.87
C THR A 221 7.45 10.80 13.78
N PRO A 222 7.73 11.43 14.94
CA PRO A 222 6.69 12.00 15.81
C PRO A 222 5.85 13.11 15.15
N TYR A 223 6.42 13.81 14.16
CA TYR A 223 5.76 14.92 13.47
C TYR A 223 4.98 14.48 12.22
N LEU A 224 5.06 13.19 11.83
CA LEU A 224 4.34 12.70 10.66
C LEU A 224 2.84 12.96 10.69
N PRO A 225 2.10 12.75 11.81
CA PRO A 225 0.68 13.08 11.85
C PRO A 225 0.42 14.57 11.54
N VAL A 226 1.25 15.47 12.06
CA VAL A 226 1.13 16.92 11.83
C VAL A 226 1.42 17.29 10.38
N ILE A 227 2.36 16.59 9.74
CA ILE A 227 2.70 16.78 8.31
C ILE A 227 1.57 16.26 7.40
N VAL A 228 1.00 15.11 7.74
CA VAL A 228 0.02 14.40 6.91
C VAL A 228 -1.39 14.97 7.04
N PHE A 229 -1.78 15.42 8.24
CA PHE A 229 -3.13 15.88 8.55
C PHE A 229 -3.63 17.03 7.65
N PRO A 230 -2.83 18.06 7.33
CA PRO A 230 -3.23 19.09 6.36
C PRO A 230 -3.62 18.53 4.99
N PHE A 231 -2.95 17.46 4.53
CA PHE A 231 -3.27 16.83 3.25
C PHE A 231 -4.56 15.99 3.30
N PHE A 232 -4.88 15.42 4.46
CA PHE A 232 -6.18 14.79 4.69
C PHE A 232 -7.31 15.83 4.58
N ILE A 233 -7.14 16.98 5.25
CA ILE A 233 -8.10 18.09 5.19
C ILE A 233 -8.20 18.65 3.77
N MET A 234 -7.08 18.90 3.09
CA MET A 234 -7.09 19.36 1.69
C MET A 234 -7.81 18.38 0.77
N GLY A 235 -7.62 17.07 0.95
CA GLY A 235 -8.34 16.07 0.16
C GLY A 235 -9.86 16.12 0.39
N GLY A 236 -10.29 16.24 1.65
CA GLY A 236 -11.70 16.45 2.02
C GLY A 236 -12.29 17.72 1.40
N LEU A 237 -11.57 18.84 1.49
CA LEU A 237 -11.94 20.10 0.83
C LEU A 237 -11.97 19.97 -0.70
N GLY A 238 -11.10 19.15 -1.28
CA GLY A 238 -11.08 18.84 -2.70
C GLY A 238 -12.36 18.12 -3.16
N PHE A 239 -12.81 17.12 -2.39
CA PHE A 239 -14.10 16.46 -2.63
C PHE A 239 -15.28 17.42 -2.44
N TYR A 240 -15.27 18.22 -1.38
CA TYR A 240 -16.32 19.22 -1.12
C TYR A 240 -16.44 20.24 -2.26
N ARG A 241 -15.32 20.83 -2.67
CA ARG A 241 -15.26 21.77 -3.78
C ARG A 241 -15.75 21.14 -5.09
N THR A 242 -15.36 19.90 -5.34
CA THR A 242 -15.82 19.13 -6.51
C THR A 242 -17.34 18.96 -6.47
N ALA A 243 -17.90 18.63 -5.31
CA ALA A 243 -19.35 18.48 -5.14
C ALA A 243 -20.08 19.80 -5.39
N GLN A 244 -19.58 20.90 -4.83
CA GLN A 244 -20.15 22.24 -5.03
C GLN A 244 -20.10 22.67 -6.50
N ARG A 245 -18.95 22.52 -7.16
CA ARG A 245 -18.78 22.94 -8.56
C ARG A 245 -19.64 22.13 -9.52
N THR A 246 -19.73 20.83 -9.30
CA THR A 246 -20.44 19.93 -10.22
C THR A 246 -21.93 19.79 -9.91
N GLY A 247 -22.37 20.19 -8.71
CA GLY A 247 -23.72 19.92 -8.22
C GLY A 247 -24.01 18.42 -8.03
N LYS A 248 -22.99 17.56 -8.11
CA LYS A 248 -23.12 16.10 -8.01
C LYS A 248 -22.66 15.61 -6.65
N GLN A 249 -23.37 14.64 -6.11
CA GLN A 249 -22.90 13.89 -4.96
C GLN A 249 -21.66 13.07 -5.34
N ILE A 250 -20.61 13.17 -4.53
CA ILE A 250 -19.39 12.37 -4.70
C ILE A 250 -19.74 10.89 -4.44
N PRO A 251 -19.39 9.97 -5.36
CA PRO A 251 -19.57 8.55 -5.11
C PRO A 251 -18.81 8.13 -3.85
N VAL A 252 -19.48 7.45 -2.91
CA VAL A 252 -18.86 6.93 -1.69
C VAL A 252 -17.65 6.05 -2.02
N ASN A 253 -17.74 5.28 -3.10
CA ASN A 253 -16.67 4.42 -3.63
C ASN A 253 -15.41 5.18 -4.08
N ALA A 254 -15.49 6.50 -4.29
CA ALA A 254 -14.33 7.36 -4.49
C ALA A 254 -13.75 7.92 -3.18
N VAL A 255 -14.53 7.99 -2.11
CA VAL A 255 -14.10 8.54 -0.80
C VAL A 255 -13.51 7.45 0.08
N VAL A 256 -14.07 6.25 0.05
CA VAL A 256 -13.61 5.11 0.85
C VAL A 256 -12.12 4.79 0.66
N PRO A 257 -11.60 4.61 -0.56
CA PRO A 257 -10.16 4.36 -0.75
C PRO A 257 -9.29 5.53 -0.29
N PHE A 258 -9.80 6.78 -0.34
CA PHE A 258 -9.11 7.93 0.24
C PHE A 258 -9.02 7.82 1.76
N VAL A 259 -10.11 7.52 2.46
CA VAL A 259 -10.10 7.36 3.92
C VAL A 259 -9.25 6.14 4.34
N ALA A 260 -9.38 5.03 3.61
CA ALA A 260 -8.70 3.78 3.92
C ALA A 260 -7.17 3.94 3.95
N ILE A 261 -6.58 4.63 2.97
CA ILE A 261 -5.12 4.81 2.95
C ILE A 261 -4.62 5.58 4.17
N TYR A 262 -5.28 6.67 4.61
CA TYR A 262 -4.89 7.39 5.82
C TYR A 262 -5.07 6.53 7.07
N MET A 263 -6.17 5.77 7.13
CA MET A 263 -6.42 4.86 8.25
C MET A 263 -5.30 3.83 8.40
N TRP A 264 -4.81 3.27 7.29
CA TRP A 264 -3.71 2.30 7.34
C TRP A 264 -2.43 2.90 7.88
N TYR A 265 -2.03 4.09 7.43
CA TYR A 265 -0.84 4.75 7.99
C TYR A 265 -1.03 5.13 9.47
N PHE A 266 -2.24 5.51 9.86
CA PHE A 266 -2.56 5.77 11.27
C PHE A 266 -2.40 4.52 12.12
N VAL A 267 -2.89 3.36 11.65
CA VAL A 267 -2.67 2.06 12.32
C VAL A 267 -1.17 1.75 12.39
N ILE A 268 -0.42 1.88 11.29
CA ILE A 268 1.04 1.63 11.28
C ILE A 268 1.74 2.46 12.35
N LEU A 269 1.40 3.76 12.44
CA LEU A 269 1.98 4.66 13.43
C LEU A 269 1.55 4.30 14.87
N SER A 270 0.30 3.87 15.07
CA SER A 270 -0.22 3.56 16.41
C SER A 270 0.37 2.29 17.01
N TYR A 271 0.59 1.26 16.18
CA TYR A 271 1.19 0.00 16.63
C TYR A 271 2.72 0.03 16.62
N HIS A 272 3.33 1.12 16.13
CA HIS A 272 4.79 1.29 16.03
C HIS A 272 5.52 0.15 15.30
N ASP A 273 4.80 -0.67 14.52
CA ASP A 273 5.33 -1.85 13.86
C ASP A 273 4.90 -1.93 12.40
N VAL A 274 5.88 -1.69 11.53
CA VAL A 274 5.70 -1.74 10.09
C VAL A 274 5.44 -3.17 9.61
N VAL A 275 6.04 -4.19 10.21
CA VAL A 275 5.94 -5.59 9.76
C VAL A 275 4.66 -6.24 10.27
N GLY A 276 4.34 -6.04 11.55
CA GLY A 276 3.10 -6.53 12.15
C GLY A 276 1.87 -5.88 11.52
N VAL A 277 1.89 -4.58 11.21
CA VAL A 277 0.73 -3.92 10.59
C VAL A 277 0.65 -4.22 9.10
N MET A 278 1.78 -4.46 8.43
CA MET A 278 1.83 -4.89 7.02
C MET A 278 1.02 -6.15 6.77
N VAL A 279 1.03 -7.08 7.71
CA VAL A 279 0.18 -8.28 7.71
C VAL A 279 -1.28 -7.92 7.47
N PHE A 280 -1.83 -7.06 8.32
CA PHE A 280 -3.24 -6.67 8.25
C PHE A 280 -3.54 -5.76 7.08
N VAL A 281 -2.64 -4.82 6.76
CA VAL A 281 -2.81 -3.89 5.64
C VAL A 281 -2.78 -4.62 4.31
N GLN A 282 -1.91 -5.61 4.13
CA GLN A 282 -1.84 -6.39 2.90
C GLN A 282 -3.05 -7.34 2.76
N LEU A 283 -3.53 -7.94 3.85
CA LEU A 283 -4.78 -8.72 3.84
C LEU A 283 -5.99 -7.83 3.54
N ALA A 284 -6.03 -6.63 4.10
CA ALA A 284 -7.06 -5.63 3.82
C ALA A 284 -7.02 -5.15 2.36
N HIS A 285 -5.83 -4.85 1.85
CA HIS A 285 -5.60 -4.38 0.49
C HIS A 285 -6.02 -5.44 -0.54
N ALA A 286 -5.68 -6.70 -0.30
CA ALA A 286 -6.11 -7.84 -1.09
C ALA A 286 -7.63 -7.92 -1.33
N LEU A 287 -8.41 -7.72 -0.26
CA LEU A 287 -9.87 -7.81 -0.29
C LEU A 287 -10.49 -6.70 -1.14
N GLN A 288 -9.78 -5.58 -1.36
CA GLN A 288 -10.27 -4.43 -2.11
C GLN A 288 -10.47 -4.67 -3.63
N TYR A 289 -10.15 -5.85 -4.13
CA TYR A 289 -10.10 -6.09 -5.56
C TYR A 289 -10.73 -7.40 -6.00
N LEU A 290 -11.25 -8.19 -5.06
CA LEU A 290 -12.20 -9.26 -5.37
C LEU A 290 -13.39 -8.71 -6.17
N VAL A 291 -13.79 -7.47 -5.87
CA VAL A 291 -14.86 -6.73 -6.55
C VAL A 291 -14.50 -6.33 -7.98
N VAL A 292 -13.24 -6.39 -8.42
CA VAL A 292 -12.87 -6.01 -9.80
C VAL A 292 -12.81 -7.24 -10.74
N ARG A 293 -12.84 -8.48 -10.22
CA ARG A 293 -12.50 -9.69 -11.01
C ARG A 293 -13.62 -10.39 -11.78
N THR A 294 -14.90 -10.18 -11.49
CA THR A 294 -15.95 -11.12 -11.92
C THR A 294 -16.71 -10.77 -13.22
N ARG A 295 -16.16 -9.95 -14.14
CA ARG A 295 -16.65 -9.85 -15.53
C ARG A 295 -15.54 -10.05 -16.54
#